data_AF-A0AA88C799-F1
#
_entry.id   AF-A0AA88C799-F1
#
_cell.length_a   1.000
_cell.length_b   1.000
_cell.length_c   1.000
_cell.angle_alpha   90.00
_cell.angle_beta   90.00
_cell.angle_gamma   90.00
#
_symmetry.space_group_name_H-M   'P 1'
#
loop_
_entity.id
_entity.type
_entity.pdbx_description
1 polymer ?
#
loop_
_entity_poly.entity_id
_entity_poly.type
_entity_poly.pdbx_seq_one_letter_code
_entity_poly.pdbx_strand_id
1 'polypeptide(L)'
;MTDIRLQRAVPTEGRHMILQFEGGEFRLLDMSQLRRDTGWEQLAYPQHAKRFTFSPEAIEWPAGGTVTAPALYRRSAPVDRAPLEHQVLRLCYQNVAPTEQDRRHHVYEVSLARFGSKPFRVGESIGGGHAERGGSNALTLAGLLAWPWWRRHFELAGCGWAIAQVEALQHDPERLLDLLVGEACRTNGLPAAG
;
A
#
# COMPACT_ATOMS: atom_id res chain seq x y z
N MET A 1 6.93 -20.57 25.60
CA MET A 1 6.37 -20.23 24.27
C MET A 1 7.02 -18.94 23.86
N THR A 2 7.61 -18.87 22.66
CA THR A 2 8.16 -17.62 22.13
C THR A 2 7.04 -16.59 22.01
N ASP A 3 7.25 -15.39 22.56
CA ASP A 3 6.31 -14.29 22.42
C ASP A 3 6.43 -13.75 20.98
N ILE A 4 5.45 -14.07 20.13
CA ILE A 4 5.46 -13.68 18.72
C ILE A 4 4.67 -12.39 18.56
N ARG A 5 5.37 -11.33 18.17
CA ARG A 5 4.85 -9.96 18.09
C ARG A 5 5.05 -9.38 16.70
N LEU A 6 4.05 -8.67 16.20
CA LEU A 6 4.04 -8.06 14.88
C LEU A 6 4.66 -6.66 14.94
N GLN A 7 5.60 -6.37 14.06
CA GLN A 7 6.18 -5.04 13.90
C GLN A 7 5.52 -4.26 12.76
N ARG A 8 5.25 -4.92 11.63
CA ARG A 8 4.60 -4.30 10.46
C ARG A 8 3.69 -5.28 9.72
N ALA A 9 2.64 -4.74 9.12
CA ALA A 9 1.81 -5.42 8.13
C ALA A 9 1.62 -4.51 6.92
N VAL A 10 2.04 -4.98 5.75
CA VAL A 10 1.95 -4.21 4.49
C VAL A 10 1.25 -5.08 3.45
N PRO A 11 0.00 -4.76 3.06
CA PRO A 11 -0.64 -5.47 1.97
C PRO A 11 0.02 -5.09 0.65
N THR A 12 -0.05 -5.98 -0.34
CA THR A 12 0.49 -5.73 -1.68
C THR A 12 -0.60 -5.81 -2.74
N GLU A 13 -0.34 -5.25 -3.92
CA GLU A 13 -1.19 -5.44 -5.09
C GLU A 13 -1.23 -6.90 -5.55
N GLY A 14 -0.25 -7.72 -5.15
CA GLY A 14 -0.12 -9.14 -5.52
C GLY A 14 -0.98 -10.12 -4.71
N ARG A 15 -2.01 -9.66 -3.98
CA ARG A 15 -2.87 -10.48 -3.08
C ARG A 15 -2.13 -11.17 -1.92
N HIS A 16 -0.97 -10.65 -1.56
CA HIS A 16 -0.23 -11.08 -0.37
C HIS A 16 -0.17 -9.93 0.64
N MET A 17 0.16 -10.28 1.87
CA MET A 17 0.55 -9.32 2.90
C MET A 17 1.93 -9.68 3.41
N ILE A 18 2.79 -8.67 3.46
CA ILE A 18 4.12 -8.77 4.04
C ILE A 18 3.99 -8.47 5.52
N LEU A 19 4.39 -9.43 6.34
CA LEU A 19 4.43 -9.33 7.79
C LEU A 19 5.88 -9.22 8.22
N GLN A 20 6.19 -8.26 9.07
CA GLN A 20 7.46 -8.19 9.78
C GLN A 20 7.21 -8.48 11.25
N PHE A 21 7.88 -9.46 11.81
CA PHE A 21 7.80 -9.79 13.24
C PHE A 21 8.96 -9.15 14.01
N GLU A 22 8.81 -9.02 15.33
CA GLU A 22 9.93 -8.69 16.21
C GLU A 22 11.10 -9.67 15.96
N GLY A 23 12.33 -9.14 15.90
CA GLY A 23 13.50 -9.88 15.43
C GLY A 23 13.82 -9.67 13.95
N GLY A 24 12.96 -8.97 13.20
CA GLY A 24 13.24 -8.50 11.84
C GLY A 24 12.94 -9.50 10.73
N GLU A 25 12.38 -10.67 11.06
CA GLU A 25 11.95 -11.67 10.08
C GLU A 25 10.77 -11.15 9.25
N PHE A 26 10.86 -11.34 7.93
CA PHE A 26 9.76 -11.09 7.01
C PHE A 26 9.06 -12.40 6.63
N ARG A 27 7.73 -12.34 6.56
CA ARG A 27 6.90 -13.47 6.13
C ARG A 27 5.81 -12.98 5.18
N LEU A 28 5.42 -13.83 4.23
CA LEU A 28 4.28 -13.60 3.34
C LEU A 28 3.06 -14.37 3.81
N LEU A 29 1.96 -13.65 3.97
CA LEU A 29 0.63 -14.20 4.17
C LEU A 29 -0.14 -14.17 2.85
N ASP A 30 -0.60 -15.34 2.39
CA ASP A 30 -1.52 -15.44 1.25
C ASP A 30 -2.94 -15.10 1.73
N MET A 31 -3.48 -13.97 1.23
CA MET A 31 -4.83 -13.53 1.59
C MET A 31 -5.92 -14.46 1.04
N SER A 32 -5.66 -15.15 -0.06
CA SER A 32 -6.58 -16.13 -0.63
C SER A 32 -6.67 -17.38 0.26
N GLN A 33 -5.54 -17.82 0.82
CA GLN A 33 -5.53 -18.92 1.78
C GLN A 33 -6.20 -18.51 3.09
N LEU A 34 -5.89 -17.32 3.63
CA LEU A 34 -6.54 -16.81 4.83
C LEU A 34 -8.08 -16.79 4.67
N ARG A 35 -8.56 -16.28 3.54
CA ARG A 35 -9.99 -16.26 3.21
C ARG A 35 -10.59 -17.67 3.23
N ARG A 36 -9.94 -18.64 2.58
CA ARG A 36 -10.43 -20.04 2.55
C ARG A 36 -10.49 -20.65 3.94
N ASP A 37 -9.46 -20.43 4.76
CA ASP A 37 -9.37 -21.00 6.11
C ASP A 37 -10.40 -20.41 7.08
N THR A 38 -10.81 -19.16 6.86
CA THR A 38 -11.70 -18.41 7.75
C THR A 38 -13.15 -18.33 7.25
N GLY A 39 -13.39 -18.55 5.96
CA GLY A 39 -14.69 -18.32 5.32
C GLY A 39 -15.05 -16.84 5.14
N TRP A 40 -14.08 -15.92 5.27
CA TRP A 40 -14.34 -14.47 5.18
C TRP A 40 -14.45 -13.98 3.74
N GLU A 41 -15.55 -14.34 3.07
CA GLU A 41 -15.74 -14.11 1.63
C GLU A 41 -15.54 -12.65 1.17
N GLN A 42 -15.84 -11.67 2.02
CA GLN A 42 -15.62 -10.26 1.70
C GLN A 42 -14.14 -9.91 1.47
N LEU A 43 -13.19 -10.69 1.99
CA LEU A 43 -11.76 -10.50 1.71
C LEU A 43 -11.35 -10.93 0.29
N ALA A 44 -12.27 -11.48 -0.51
CA ALA A 44 -12.03 -11.65 -1.95
C ALA A 44 -11.90 -10.30 -2.68
N TYR A 45 -12.50 -9.23 -2.13
CA TYR A 45 -12.43 -7.90 -2.69
C TYR A 45 -11.16 -7.18 -2.19
N PRO A 46 -10.26 -6.71 -3.08
CA PRO A 46 -8.98 -6.13 -2.69
C PRO A 46 -9.08 -4.99 -1.67
N GLN A 47 -10.10 -4.14 -1.80
CA GLN A 47 -10.30 -3.03 -0.87
C GLN A 47 -10.59 -3.50 0.56
N HIS A 48 -11.28 -4.63 0.74
CA HIS A 48 -11.55 -5.20 2.06
C HIS A 48 -10.34 -5.94 2.61
N ALA A 49 -9.62 -6.69 1.77
CA ALA A 49 -8.38 -7.37 2.17
C ALA A 49 -7.27 -6.41 2.63
N LYS A 50 -7.22 -5.22 2.03
CA LYS A 50 -6.25 -4.18 2.37
C LYS A 50 -6.73 -3.24 3.48
N ARG A 51 -8.02 -3.28 3.84
CA ARG A 51 -8.57 -2.45 4.90
C ARG A 51 -8.51 -3.16 6.25
N PHE A 52 -7.57 -2.75 7.09
CA PHE A 52 -7.37 -3.34 8.41
C PHE A 52 -6.68 -2.36 9.38
N THR A 53 -6.74 -2.69 10.66
CA THR A 53 -5.89 -2.11 11.70
C THR A 53 -4.92 -3.19 12.21
N PHE A 54 -3.75 -2.78 12.69
CA PHE A 54 -2.79 -3.70 13.30
C PHE A 54 -2.26 -3.18 14.63
N SER A 55 -1.90 -4.13 15.47
CA SER A 55 -1.18 -3.97 16.74
C SER A 55 -0.07 -5.02 16.79
N PRO A 56 0.85 -4.94 17.76
CA PRO A 56 1.84 -6.00 17.96
C PRO A 56 1.21 -7.39 18.20
N GLU A 57 -0.03 -7.45 18.68
CA GLU A 57 -0.70 -8.68 19.06
C GLU A 57 -1.56 -9.28 17.93
N ALA A 58 -2.07 -8.48 16.99
CA ALA A 58 -3.02 -8.94 15.99
C ALA A 58 -3.22 -7.96 14.82
N ILE A 59 -3.81 -8.49 13.74
CA ILE A 59 -4.44 -7.72 12.66
C ILE A 59 -5.95 -7.91 12.72
N GLU A 60 -6.71 -6.84 12.54
CA GLU A 60 -8.17 -6.86 12.51
C GLU A 60 -8.69 -6.31 11.18
N TRP A 61 -9.50 -7.11 10.49
CA TRP A 61 -10.22 -6.70 9.29
C TRP A 61 -11.69 -6.42 9.62
N PRO A 62 -12.21 -5.20 9.38
CA PRO A 62 -13.63 -4.92 9.58
C PRO A 62 -14.58 -5.78 8.75
N ALA A 63 -14.13 -6.25 7.58
CA ALA A 63 -14.90 -7.12 6.68
C ALA A 63 -14.72 -8.63 6.98
N GLY A 64 -13.98 -8.96 8.05
CA GLY A 64 -13.69 -10.33 8.47
C GLY A 64 -13.67 -10.39 9.99
N GLY A 65 -12.48 -10.58 10.56
CA GLY A 65 -12.27 -10.55 12.00
C GLY A 65 -10.80 -10.39 12.35
N THR A 66 -10.44 -10.84 13.55
CA THR A 66 -9.10 -10.67 14.11
C THR A 66 -8.25 -11.93 13.96
N VAL A 67 -6.99 -11.75 13.57
CA VAL A 67 -5.98 -12.83 13.54
C VAL A 67 -4.78 -12.42 14.38
N THR A 68 -4.47 -13.23 15.40
CA THR A 68 -3.36 -12.94 16.33
C THR A 68 -1.99 -13.15 15.68
N ALA A 69 -0.96 -12.46 16.18
CA ALA A 69 0.41 -12.54 15.69
C ALA A 69 0.96 -13.99 15.69
N PRO A 70 0.77 -14.82 16.74
CA PRO A 70 1.16 -16.24 16.67
C PRO A 70 0.44 -17.03 15.58
N ALA A 71 -0.83 -16.69 15.28
CA ALA A 71 -1.60 -17.37 14.26
C ALA A 71 -1.20 -16.89 12.84
N LEU A 72 -0.91 -15.60 12.67
CA LEU A 72 -0.33 -15.03 11.46
C LEU A 72 1.03 -15.66 11.14
N TYR A 73 1.89 -15.84 12.15
CA TYR A 73 3.19 -16.49 11.99
C TYR A 73 3.06 -17.92 11.47
N ARG A 74 2.13 -18.71 12.04
CA ARG A 74 1.87 -20.10 11.60
C ARG A 74 1.27 -20.19 10.19
N ARG A 75 0.52 -19.17 9.76
CA ARG A 75 -0.18 -19.13 8.45
C ARG A 75 0.61 -18.43 7.35
N SER A 76 1.78 -17.90 7.66
CA SER A 76 2.64 -17.21 6.69
C SER A 76 3.90 -18.04 6.40
N ALA A 77 4.57 -17.77 5.30
CA ALA A 77 5.84 -18.39 4.94
C ALA A 77 6.98 -17.37 5.04
N PRO A 78 8.18 -17.76 5.54
CA PRO A 78 9.33 -16.86 5.56
C PRO A 78 9.69 -16.42 4.14
N VAL A 79 10.18 -15.19 4.02
CA VAL A 79 10.58 -14.62 2.73
C VAL A 79 11.86 -13.82 2.88
N ASP A 80 12.74 -13.95 1.90
CA ASP A 80 13.93 -13.11 1.81
C ASP A 80 13.55 -11.66 1.48
N ARG A 81 14.49 -10.74 1.71
CA ARG A 81 14.25 -9.32 1.49
C ARG A 81 14.16 -8.95 0.01
N ALA A 82 14.91 -9.61 -0.86
CA ALA A 82 15.00 -9.22 -2.28
C ALA A 82 13.63 -9.24 -3.01
N PRO A 83 12.76 -10.27 -2.84
CA PRO A 83 11.41 -10.24 -3.41
C PRO A 83 10.52 -9.08 -2.94
N LEU A 84 10.81 -8.48 -1.78
CA LEU A 84 9.99 -7.42 -1.19
C LEU A 84 10.20 -6.06 -1.87
N GLU A 85 11.34 -5.85 -2.53
CA GLU A 85 11.71 -4.55 -3.13
C GLU A 85 10.73 -4.09 -4.23
N HIS A 86 10.06 -5.05 -4.86
CA HIS A 86 9.13 -4.81 -5.96
C HIS A 86 7.66 -4.87 -5.51
N GLN A 87 7.40 -5.22 -4.25
CA GLN A 87 6.04 -5.30 -3.74
C GLN A 87 5.51 -3.89 -3.50
N VAL A 88 4.39 -3.58 -4.15
CA VAL A 88 3.77 -2.25 -4.09
C VAL A 88 2.43 -2.29 -3.37
N LEU A 89 2.14 -1.22 -2.64
CA LEU A 89 0.81 -0.87 -2.14
C LEU A 89 0.34 0.39 -2.86
N ARG A 90 -0.79 0.34 -3.55
CA ARG A 90 -1.44 1.54 -4.07
C ARG A 90 -1.96 2.40 -2.92
N LEU A 91 -1.54 3.66 -2.87
CA LEU A 91 -2.11 4.66 -1.95
C LEU A 91 -3.36 5.29 -2.55
N CYS A 92 -3.24 5.83 -3.77
CA CYS A 92 -4.34 6.49 -4.45
C CYS A 92 -4.29 6.25 -5.97
N TYR A 93 -5.45 6.31 -6.58
CA TYR A 93 -5.66 6.09 -8.01
C TYR A 93 -6.92 6.83 -8.42
N GLN A 94 -6.78 7.81 -9.31
CA GLN A 94 -7.88 8.68 -9.69
C GLN A 94 -7.87 8.91 -11.19
N ASN A 95 -9.03 8.72 -11.83
CA ASN A 95 -9.28 9.16 -13.19
C ASN A 95 -9.74 10.62 -13.15
N VAL A 96 -8.98 11.51 -13.77
CA VAL A 96 -9.26 12.95 -13.90
C VAL A 96 -9.83 13.30 -15.28
N ALA A 97 -10.10 12.31 -16.13
CA ALA A 97 -10.83 12.53 -17.36
C ALA A 97 -12.23 13.10 -17.09
N PRO A 98 -12.77 13.96 -17.98
CA PRO A 98 -12.19 14.32 -19.28
C PRO A 98 -11.06 15.35 -19.17
N THR A 99 -10.05 15.20 -20.02
CA THR A 99 -8.95 16.16 -20.22
C THR A 99 -8.69 16.36 -21.71
N GLU A 100 -7.84 17.32 -22.07
CA GLU A 100 -7.37 17.49 -23.46
C GLU A 100 -6.64 16.25 -24.00
N GLN A 101 -5.97 15.51 -23.12
CA GLN A 101 -5.19 14.32 -23.48
C GLN A 101 -6.07 13.11 -23.79
N ASP A 102 -7.16 12.95 -23.05
CA ASP A 102 -8.16 11.90 -23.25
C ASP A 102 -9.49 12.24 -22.56
N ARG A 103 -10.60 11.90 -23.22
CA ARG A 103 -11.95 12.19 -22.74
C ARG A 103 -12.47 11.20 -21.70
N ARG A 104 -11.84 10.02 -21.58
CA ARG A 104 -12.35 8.89 -20.79
C ARG A 104 -11.31 8.33 -19.83
N HIS A 105 -10.03 8.39 -20.17
CA HIS A 105 -8.96 7.76 -19.40
C HIS A 105 -7.76 8.68 -19.29
N HIS A 106 -7.66 9.39 -18.18
CA HIS A 106 -6.46 10.10 -17.78
C HIS A 106 -6.32 9.91 -16.27
N VAL A 107 -5.43 9.01 -15.89
CA VAL A 107 -5.34 8.47 -14.55
C VAL A 107 -4.01 8.86 -13.93
N TYR A 108 -4.06 9.30 -12.68
CA TYR A 108 -2.88 9.49 -11.84
C TYR A 108 -2.89 8.45 -10.72
N GLU A 109 -1.73 7.86 -10.46
CA GLU A 109 -1.52 6.85 -9.42
C GLU A 109 -0.33 7.23 -8.54
N VAL A 110 -0.47 6.96 -7.24
CA VAL A 110 0.62 6.96 -6.27
C VAL A 110 0.63 5.62 -5.54
N SER A 111 1.77 4.94 -5.56
CA SER A 111 1.98 3.64 -4.92
C SER A 111 3.28 3.62 -4.12
N LEU A 112 3.37 2.77 -3.10
CA LEU A 112 4.53 2.58 -2.24
C LEU A 112 5.17 1.20 -2.41
N ALA A 113 6.42 1.17 -2.83
CA ALA A 113 7.31 0.02 -2.68
C ALA A 113 8.05 0.10 -1.34
N ARG A 114 7.34 -0.11 -0.22
CA ARG A 114 7.84 0.15 1.16
C ARG A 114 9.23 -0.38 1.45
N PHE A 115 9.55 -1.56 0.92
CA PHE A 115 10.81 -2.26 1.19
C PHE A 115 11.87 -2.04 0.10
N GLY A 116 11.54 -1.31 -0.96
CA GLY A 116 12.46 -0.98 -2.04
C GLY A 116 13.31 0.26 -1.75
N SER A 117 14.49 0.32 -2.36
CA SER A 117 15.42 1.47 -2.27
C SER A 117 14.83 2.79 -2.79
N LYS A 118 13.81 2.72 -3.64
CA LYS A 118 13.02 3.84 -4.15
C LYS A 118 11.57 3.59 -3.78
N PRO A 119 11.08 4.05 -2.61
CA PRO A 119 9.77 3.63 -2.12
C PRO A 119 8.61 4.30 -2.84
N PHE A 120 8.78 5.45 -3.48
CA PHE A 120 7.67 6.13 -4.15
C PHE A 120 7.57 5.70 -5.61
N ARG A 121 6.35 5.36 -6.04
CA ARG A 121 5.99 5.08 -7.44
C ARG A 121 4.89 6.07 -7.81
N VAL A 122 5.20 6.98 -8.73
CA VAL A 122 4.25 7.99 -9.24
C VAL A 122 3.98 7.68 -10.70
N GLY A 123 2.72 7.41 -11.04
CA GLY A 123 2.30 6.97 -12.36
C GLY A 123 1.25 7.88 -13.00
N GLU A 124 1.31 8.01 -14.32
CA GLU A 124 0.30 8.65 -15.15
C GLU A 124 -0.05 7.67 -16.29
N SER A 125 -1.35 7.55 -16.57
CA SER A 125 -1.88 6.63 -17.58
C SER A 125 -2.97 7.32 -18.39
N ILE A 126 -2.78 7.40 -19.71
CA ILE A 126 -3.61 8.17 -20.65
C ILE A 126 -4.07 7.24 -21.77
N GLY A 127 -5.36 7.28 -22.11
CA GLY A 127 -5.97 6.50 -23.19
C GLY A 127 -6.38 5.07 -22.79
N GLY A 128 -5.61 4.39 -21.95
CA GLY A 128 -5.92 3.04 -21.48
C GLY A 128 -5.77 1.96 -22.55
N GLY A 129 -5.64 0.70 -22.12
CA GLY A 129 -5.62 -0.46 -23.00
C GLY A 129 -4.54 -0.39 -24.09
N HIS A 130 -4.91 -0.61 -25.34
CA HIS A 130 -3.97 -0.55 -26.48
C HIS A 130 -3.53 0.88 -26.86
N ALA A 131 -4.20 1.92 -26.34
CA ALA A 131 -3.88 3.32 -26.62
C ALA A 131 -3.07 3.98 -25.49
N GLU A 132 -2.55 3.17 -24.56
CA GLU A 132 -1.88 3.63 -23.35
C GLU A 132 -0.67 4.52 -23.67
N ARG A 133 -0.69 5.72 -23.08
CA ARG A 133 0.39 6.70 -23.08
C ARG A 133 0.62 7.14 -21.64
N GLY A 134 1.86 7.34 -21.25
CA GLY A 134 2.20 7.72 -19.88
C GLY A 134 3.41 6.95 -19.37
N GLY A 135 3.54 6.86 -18.06
CA GLY A 135 4.69 6.20 -17.45
C GLY A 135 4.65 6.25 -15.93
N SER A 136 5.57 5.52 -15.32
CA SER A 136 5.77 5.52 -13.87
C SER A 136 7.21 5.81 -13.52
N ASN A 137 7.41 6.65 -12.50
CA ASN A 137 8.72 6.95 -11.96
C ASN A 137 8.90 6.31 -10.58
N ALA A 138 10.04 5.65 -10.42
CA ALA A 138 10.53 5.15 -9.15
C ALA A 138 11.43 6.20 -8.48
N LEU A 139 11.03 6.71 -7.30
CA LEU A 139 11.71 7.80 -6.61
C LEU A 139 12.09 7.44 -5.17
N THR A 140 13.25 7.94 -4.73
CA THR A 140 13.56 8.08 -3.30
C THR A 140 12.73 9.23 -2.71
N LEU A 141 12.66 9.36 -1.38
CA LEU A 141 12.00 10.52 -0.76
C LEU A 141 12.66 11.84 -1.20
N ALA A 142 14.00 11.89 -1.23
CA ALA A 142 14.73 13.05 -1.72
C ALA A 142 14.42 13.34 -3.21
N GLY A 143 14.34 12.30 -4.04
CA GLY A 143 13.97 12.44 -5.46
C GLY A 143 12.54 12.95 -5.65
N LEU A 144 11.61 12.51 -4.80
CA LEU A 144 10.23 13.02 -4.79
C LEU A 144 10.21 14.51 -4.43
N LEU A 145 10.87 14.89 -3.34
CA LEU A 145 10.91 16.28 -2.87
C LEU A 145 11.62 17.23 -3.85
N ALA A 146 12.60 16.74 -4.60
CA ALA A 146 13.29 17.49 -5.63
C ALA A 146 12.45 17.67 -6.92
N TRP A 147 11.38 16.89 -7.12
CA TRP A 147 10.55 16.95 -8.31
C TRP A 147 9.45 18.02 -8.17
N PRO A 148 9.49 19.17 -8.88
CA PRO A 148 8.61 20.31 -8.59
C PRO A 148 7.10 20.02 -8.68
N TRP A 149 6.72 18.99 -9.43
CA TRP A 149 5.32 18.65 -9.71
C TRP A 149 4.74 17.58 -8.77
N TRP A 150 5.50 17.09 -7.79
CA TRP A 150 5.07 15.96 -6.95
C TRP A 150 3.76 16.24 -6.20
N ARG A 151 3.58 17.46 -5.67
CA ARG A 151 2.35 17.86 -4.94
C ARG A 151 1.13 17.79 -5.83
N ARG A 152 1.23 18.38 -7.03
CA ARG A 152 0.16 18.37 -8.03
C ARG A 152 -0.17 16.94 -8.47
N HIS A 153 0.83 16.08 -8.65
CA HIS A 153 0.62 14.67 -8.97
C HIS A 153 -0.15 13.95 -7.85
N PHE A 154 0.19 14.22 -6.59
CA PHE A 154 -0.52 13.67 -5.44
C PHE A 154 -1.97 14.16 -5.40
N GLU A 155 -2.24 15.44 -5.62
CA GLU A 155 -3.61 15.98 -5.71
C GLU A 155 -4.42 15.29 -6.82
N LEU A 156 -3.87 15.21 -8.03
CA LEU A 156 -4.52 14.60 -9.18
C LEU A 156 -4.80 13.10 -8.96
N ALA A 157 -3.92 12.41 -8.22
CA ALA A 157 -4.12 11.00 -7.85
C ALA A 157 -5.14 10.80 -6.73
N GLY A 158 -5.66 11.85 -6.09
CA GLY A 158 -6.52 11.76 -4.90
C GLY A 158 -5.75 11.57 -3.58
N CYS A 159 -4.44 11.84 -3.60
CA CYS A 159 -3.49 11.66 -2.50
C CYS A 159 -3.11 12.98 -1.80
N GLY A 160 -3.95 14.01 -1.89
CA GLY A 160 -3.71 15.32 -1.26
C GLY A 160 -3.47 15.22 0.25
N TRP A 161 -4.12 14.27 0.93
CA TRP A 161 -3.96 14.01 2.36
C TRP A 161 -2.51 13.66 2.76
N ALA A 162 -1.72 13.09 1.85
CA ALA A 162 -0.36 12.65 2.14
C ALA A 162 0.68 13.77 2.04
N ILE A 163 0.36 14.90 1.39
CA ILE A 163 1.32 15.98 1.11
C ILE A 163 1.92 16.53 2.40
N ALA A 164 1.07 16.94 3.34
CA ALA A 164 1.53 17.49 4.62
C ALA A 164 2.37 16.50 5.42
N GLN A 165 2.08 15.20 5.32
CA GLN A 165 2.84 14.15 6.01
C GLN A 165 4.23 13.97 5.40
N VAL A 166 4.32 13.97 4.05
CA VAL A 166 5.59 13.91 3.33
C VAL A 166 6.49 15.08 3.70
N GLU A 167 5.93 16.29 3.82
CA GLU A 167 6.69 17.49 4.20
C GLU A 167 7.12 17.47 5.67
N ALA A 168 6.21 17.08 6.57
CA ALA A 168 6.49 17.02 8.01
C ALA A 168 7.52 15.96 8.39
N LEU A 169 7.54 14.83 7.67
CA LEU A 169 8.41 13.68 7.95
C LEU A 169 9.54 13.50 6.93
N GLN A 170 9.91 14.55 6.20
CA GLN A 170 10.97 14.50 5.18
C GLN A 170 12.34 14.01 5.69
N HIS A 171 12.57 14.11 7.00
CA HIS A 171 13.80 13.67 7.67
C HIS A 171 13.65 12.32 8.41
N ASP A 172 12.47 11.69 8.37
CA ASP A 172 12.19 10.40 8.98
C ASP A 172 11.43 9.49 7.99
N PRO A 173 12.12 8.95 6.97
CA PRO A 173 11.49 8.21 5.90
C PRO A 173 10.81 6.92 6.38
N GLU A 174 11.36 6.26 7.39
CA GLU A 174 10.77 5.03 7.93
C GLU A 174 9.42 5.30 8.59
N ARG A 175 9.35 6.33 9.44
CA ARG A 175 8.09 6.76 10.06
C ARG A 175 7.09 7.26 9.03
N LEU A 176 7.54 8.00 8.02
CA LEU A 176 6.69 8.46 6.93
C LEU A 176 6.04 7.28 6.22
N LEU A 177 6.82 6.28 5.81
CA LEU A 177 6.30 5.14 5.09
C LEU A 177 5.33 4.31 5.94
N ASP A 178 5.63 4.12 7.23
CA ASP A 178 4.74 3.41 8.15
C ASP A 178 3.42 4.18 8.35
N LEU A 179 3.45 5.51 8.42
CA LEU A 179 2.26 6.37 8.48
C LEU A 179 1.42 6.26 7.22
N LEU A 180 2.04 6.39 6.03
CA LEU A 180 1.34 6.33 4.75
C LEU A 180 0.69 4.96 4.51
N VAL A 181 1.39 3.86 4.84
CA VAL A 181 0.82 2.51 4.79
C VAL A 181 -0.38 2.39 5.74
N GLY A 182 -0.22 2.85 6.98
CA GLY A 182 -1.29 2.79 7.98
C GLY A 182 -2.54 3.57 7.58
N GLU A 183 -2.38 4.77 7.02
CA GLU A 183 -3.50 5.59 6.55
C GLU A 183 -4.18 4.97 5.32
N ALA A 184 -3.39 4.47 4.36
CA ALA A 184 -3.95 3.75 3.21
C ALA A 184 -4.73 2.52 3.64
N CYS A 185 -4.24 1.74 4.61
CA CYS A 185 -4.96 0.57 5.13
C CYS A 185 -6.22 0.95 5.90
N ARG A 186 -6.31 2.14 6.52
CA ARG A 186 -7.56 2.58 7.16
C ARG A 186 -8.61 3.03 6.14
N THR A 187 -8.18 3.68 5.08
CA THR A 187 -9.06 4.39 4.14
C THR A 187 -9.39 3.60 2.87
N ASN A 188 -8.70 2.49 2.60
CA ASN A 188 -8.90 1.76 1.35
C ASN A 188 -10.36 1.30 1.14
N GLY A 189 -10.90 1.60 -0.04
CA GLY A 189 -12.28 1.31 -0.40
C GLY A 189 -13.33 2.18 0.28
N LEU A 190 -12.93 3.18 1.08
CA LEU A 190 -13.83 4.22 1.54
C LEU A 190 -13.90 5.35 0.50
N PRO A 191 -15.05 6.03 0.38
CA PRO A 191 -15.10 7.27 -0.39
C PRO A 191 -14.14 8.29 0.23
N ALA A 192 -13.58 9.17 -0.61
CA ALA A 192 -12.81 10.32 -0.11
C ALA A 192 -13.70 11.12 0.85
N ALA A 193 -13.17 11.48 2.02
CA ALA A 193 -13.88 12.38 2.93
C ALA A 193 -14.12 13.70 2.18
N GLY A 194 -15.40 14.01 1.96
CA GLY A 194 -15.84 15.23 1.26
C GLY A 194 -15.70 16.48 2.11
#